data_AF-A0A010ZMC3-F1
#
_entry.id   AF-A0A010ZMC3-F1
#
_cell.length_a   1.000
_cell.length_b   1.000
_cell.length_c   1.000
_cell.angle_alpha   90.00
_cell.angle_beta   90.00
_cell.angle_gamma   90.00
#
_symmetry.space_group_name_H-M   'P 1'
#
loop_
_entity.id
_entity.type
_entity.pdbx_description
1 polymer ?
#
loop_
_entity_poly.entity_id
_entity_poly.type
_entity_poly.pdbx_seq_one_letter_code
_entity_poly.pdbx_strand_id
1 'polypeptide(L)'
;MFRITALALVGAAVLAGCGSAPEAPGAAQALVAGDAQVATLEGNVWQPVDLTGCSVPWGLAVMVEESGISRREFTFTTHGSIQVRQVEVPDDPDTGDAYALAYSREGSTLRVRAGLGIEAWTIRELTSVRLLLEDENGDECWLRRVR
;
A
#
# COMPACT_ATOMS: atom_id res chain seq x y z
N MET A 1 61.06 12.17 -46.11
CA MET A 1 61.53 10.97 -45.41
C MET A 1 60.40 9.94 -45.41
N PHE A 2 60.72 8.73 -45.89
CA PHE A 2 59.98 7.45 -45.89
C PHE A 2 59.55 7.05 -44.45
N ARG A 3 58.61 6.14 -44.10
CA ARG A 3 57.57 5.29 -44.71
C ARG A 3 56.90 4.52 -43.53
N ILE A 4 55.72 3.97 -43.79
CA ILE A 4 55.18 2.67 -43.29
C ILE A 4 54.57 2.59 -41.87
N THR A 5 53.26 2.34 -41.92
CA THR A 5 52.36 1.63 -41.03
C THR A 5 52.86 0.24 -40.60
N ALA A 6 52.70 -0.15 -39.34
CA ALA A 6 52.62 -1.58 -38.99
C ALA A 6 51.62 -1.82 -37.86
N LEU A 7 50.60 -2.59 -38.22
CA LEU A 7 49.53 -3.16 -37.42
C LEU A 7 50.02 -4.45 -36.77
N ALA A 8 49.71 -4.69 -35.50
CA ALA A 8 49.46 -6.01 -34.89
C ALA A 8 49.34 -5.85 -33.36
N LEU A 9 48.59 -6.63 -32.57
CA LEU A 9 47.42 -7.51 -32.69
C LEU A 9 47.33 -8.14 -31.29
N VAL A 10 46.11 -8.44 -30.80
CA VAL A 10 45.82 -9.34 -29.65
C VAL A 10 46.22 -8.78 -28.27
N GLY A 11 45.42 -8.81 -27.22
CA GLY A 11 44.14 -9.43 -26.94
C GLY A 11 44.00 -9.61 -25.42
N ALA A 12 42.78 -9.93 -25.00
CA ALA A 12 42.37 -10.46 -23.69
C ALA A 12 42.49 -9.56 -22.45
N ALA A 13 41.31 -9.22 -21.95
CA ALA A 13 41.04 -8.82 -20.58
C ALA A 13 41.42 -9.93 -19.57
N VAL A 14 41.64 -9.53 -18.31
CA VAL A 14 40.85 -9.92 -17.12
C VAL A 14 41.69 -9.77 -15.83
N LEU A 15 41.14 -8.94 -14.93
CA LEU A 15 41.09 -9.00 -13.45
C LEU A 15 42.34 -9.44 -12.66
N ALA A 16 42.89 -8.49 -11.89
CA ALA A 16 43.05 -8.60 -10.43
C ALA A 16 43.59 -7.26 -9.88
N GLY A 17 42.86 -6.61 -8.96
CA GLY A 17 43.43 -5.49 -8.22
C GLY A 17 42.42 -4.61 -7.47
N CYS A 18 42.30 -4.88 -6.16
CA CYS A 18 41.94 -3.97 -5.07
C CYS A 18 40.52 -3.37 -5.00
N GLY A 19 39.82 -3.76 -3.93
CA GLY A 19 38.80 -2.92 -3.29
C GLY A 19 37.64 -3.73 -2.75
N SER A 20 37.80 -4.32 -1.57
CA SER A 20 36.65 -4.78 -0.77
C SER A 20 35.80 -3.55 -0.42
N ALA A 21 34.72 -3.32 -1.17
CA ALA A 21 33.67 -2.41 -0.73
C ALA A 21 32.96 -3.06 0.47
N PRO A 22 32.75 -2.34 1.58
CA PRO A 22 31.96 -2.89 2.67
C PRO A 22 30.54 -3.15 2.16
N GLU A 23 30.08 -4.39 2.26
CA GLU A 23 28.68 -4.76 2.06
C GLU A 23 27.84 -3.91 3.01
N ALA A 24 27.07 -2.96 2.46
CA ALA A 24 26.09 -2.22 3.24
C ALA A 24 24.99 -3.20 3.70
N PRO A 25 24.85 -3.45 5.01
CA PRO A 25 23.77 -4.30 5.51
C PRO A 25 22.50 -3.45 5.50
N GLY A 26 21.73 -3.48 4.41
CA GLY A 26 20.50 -2.70 4.35
C GLY A 26 19.58 -2.98 3.17
N ALA A 27 20.08 -3.42 2.03
CA ALA A 27 19.25 -3.60 0.84
C ALA A 27 18.37 -4.87 0.89
N ALA A 28 18.82 -5.94 1.57
CA ALA A 28 18.11 -7.22 1.57
C ALA A 28 16.98 -7.32 2.62
N GLN A 29 17.04 -6.53 3.69
CA GLN A 29 16.07 -6.62 4.80
C GLN A 29 14.81 -5.75 4.60
N ALA A 30 14.88 -4.75 3.72
CA ALA A 30 13.74 -3.88 3.40
C ALA A 30 12.69 -4.58 2.51
N LEU A 31 13.12 -5.45 1.58
CA LEU A 31 12.22 -6.19 0.69
C LEU A 31 11.37 -7.21 1.45
N VAL A 32 11.96 -7.93 2.42
CA VAL A 32 11.26 -8.98 3.19
C VAL A 32 10.22 -8.40 4.17
N ALA A 33 10.50 -7.22 4.75
CA ALA A 33 9.53 -6.53 5.59
C ALA A 33 8.34 -5.98 4.78
N GLY A 34 8.59 -5.54 3.53
CA GLY A 34 7.55 -5.10 2.62
C GLY A 34 6.54 -6.20 2.28
N ASP A 35 7.02 -7.38 1.87
CA ASP A 35 6.15 -8.49 1.46
C ASP A 35 5.32 -9.09 2.61
N ALA A 36 5.91 -9.22 3.81
CA ALA A 36 5.18 -9.72 4.98
C ALA A 36 4.09 -8.75 5.45
N GLN A 37 4.35 -7.45 5.34
CA GLN A 37 3.36 -6.41 5.62
C GLN A 37 2.28 -6.34 4.52
N VAL A 38 2.60 -6.64 3.26
CA VAL A 38 1.59 -6.73 2.19
C VAL A 38 0.64 -7.90 2.47
N ALA A 39 1.15 -9.09 2.82
CA ALA A 39 0.33 -10.24 3.21
C ALA A 39 -0.51 -10.00 4.48
N THR A 40 -0.10 -9.05 5.32
CA THR A 40 -0.87 -8.66 6.52
C THR A 40 -2.03 -7.72 6.17
N LEU A 41 -1.88 -6.87 5.16
CA LEU A 41 -2.95 -5.97 4.70
C LEU A 41 -3.98 -6.71 3.84
N GLU A 42 -3.49 -7.46 2.85
CA GLU A 42 -4.29 -8.10 1.80
C GLU A 42 -4.94 -9.40 2.26
N GLY A 43 -6.10 -9.73 1.67
CA GLY A 43 -6.84 -10.95 2.01
C GLY A 43 -7.55 -10.93 3.36
N ASN A 44 -7.51 -9.80 4.07
CA ASN A 44 -8.14 -9.59 5.37
C ASN A 44 -9.23 -8.54 5.26
N VAL A 45 -10.23 -8.64 6.15
CA VAL A 45 -11.33 -7.69 6.23
C VAL A 45 -11.07 -6.73 7.38
N TRP A 46 -11.14 -5.43 7.07
CA TRP A 46 -10.85 -4.33 7.99
C TRP A 46 -12.09 -3.49 8.22
N GLN A 47 -12.33 -3.08 9.46
CA GLN A 47 -13.45 -2.21 9.83
C GLN A 47 -12.93 -1.00 10.62
N PRO A 48 -13.45 0.22 10.39
CA PRO A 48 -13.16 1.36 11.26
C PRO A 48 -13.51 1.06 12.71
N VAL A 49 -12.60 1.42 13.62
CA VAL A 49 -12.86 1.40 15.06
C VAL A 49 -13.86 2.49 15.41
N ASP A 50 -13.70 3.65 14.80
CA ASP A 50 -14.61 4.79 14.87
C ASP A 50 -14.92 5.25 13.45
N LEU A 51 -16.20 5.24 13.07
CA LEU A 51 -16.65 5.66 11.74
C LEU A 51 -16.49 7.16 11.50
N THR A 52 -16.37 7.95 12.58
CA THR A 52 -16.17 9.40 12.53
C THR A 52 -14.70 9.81 12.61
N GLY A 53 -13.83 8.91 13.12
CA GLY A 53 -12.39 9.17 13.28
C GLY A 53 -11.61 9.16 11.95
N CYS A 54 -12.19 8.64 10.89
CA CYS A 54 -11.59 8.66 9.56
C CYS A 54 -12.19 9.84 8.77
N SER A 55 -11.42 10.92 8.59
CA SER A 55 -11.76 12.13 7.82
C SER A 55 -12.23 11.86 6.35
N VAL A 56 -12.67 12.91 5.66
CA VAL A 56 -13.37 12.88 4.34
C VAL A 56 -12.42 13.32 3.21
N PRO A 57 -12.53 12.83 1.93
CA PRO A 57 -13.60 12.02 1.33
C PRO A 57 -13.18 10.65 0.68
N TRP A 58 -12.78 9.62 1.43
CA TRP A 58 -11.89 8.61 0.79
C TRP A 58 -12.43 7.25 0.39
N GLY A 59 -13.73 6.99 0.47
CA GLY A 59 -14.22 5.63 0.26
C GLY A 59 -13.71 4.58 1.28
N LEU A 60 -12.71 4.90 2.11
CA LEU A 60 -12.34 4.28 3.39
C LEU A 60 -13.09 4.92 4.57
N ALA A 61 -13.69 6.09 4.38
CA ALA A 61 -14.58 6.71 5.35
C ALA A 61 -15.54 7.69 4.69
N VAL A 62 -16.83 7.46 4.93
CA VAL A 62 -17.96 8.36 4.69
C VAL A 62 -19.04 7.89 5.66
N MET A 63 -19.29 8.67 6.70
CA MET A 63 -20.62 8.77 7.29
C MET A 63 -21.21 10.04 6.70
N VAL A 64 -22.28 9.92 5.92
CA VAL A 64 -23.27 11.00 5.91
C VAL A 64 -24.20 10.62 7.04
N GLU A 65 -24.37 11.47 8.06
CA GLU A 65 -25.29 11.18 9.18
C GLU A 65 -26.73 10.88 8.69
N GLU A 66 -27.06 11.26 7.45
CA GLU A 66 -28.33 10.95 6.77
C GLU A 66 -28.36 9.62 6.00
N SER A 67 -27.24 8.89 5.88
CA SER A 67 -27.14 7.67 5.04
C SER A 67 -27.60 6.37 5.72
N GLY A 68 -27.80 6.34 7.04
CA GLY A 68 -28.20 5.11 7.74
C GLY A 68 -27.12 4.02 7.82
N ILE A 69 -25.91 4.27 7.31
CA ILE A 69 -24.76 3.34 7.37
C ILE A 69 -24.30 3.20 8.83
N SER A 70 -24.21 1.96 9.29
CA SER A 70 -23.80 1.60 10.67
C SER A 70 -22.45 0.90 10.73
N ARG A 71 -21.98 0.36 9.60
CA ARG A 71 -20.75 -0.42 9.50
C ARG A 71 -20.23 -0.39 8.07
N ARG A 72 -18.90 -0.36 7.94
CA ARG A 72 -18.21 -0.50 6.67
C ARG A 72 -17.03 -1.45 6.80
N GLU A 73 -16.87 -2.32 5.82
CA GLU A 73 -15.81 -3.30 5.75
C GLU A 73 -14.97 -3.10 4.50
N PHE A 74 -13.64 -3.21 4.64
CA PHE A 74 -12.66 -3.05 3.57
C PHE A 74 -11.88 -4.34 3.39
N THR A 75 -11.81 -4.82 2.16
CA THR A 75 -10.97 -5.96 1.80
C THR A 75 -9.98 -5.53 0.75
N PHE A 76 -8.70 -5.44 1.13
CA PHE A 76 -7.60 -5.16 0.21
C PHE A 76 -7.25 -6.43 -0.55
N THR A 77 -7.22 -6.35 -1.88
CA THR A 77 -6.93 -7.47 -2.78
C THR A 77 -5.60 -7.29 -3.48
N THR A 78 -4.90 -8.39 -3.74
CA THR A 78 -3.60 -8.45 -4.44
C THR A 78 -3.60 -7.82 -5.84
N HIS A 79 -4.78 -7.54 -6.42
CA HIS A 79 -4.94 -6.91 -7.73
C HIS A 79 -5.04 -5.39 -7.66
N GLY A 80 -4.78 -4.77 -6.50
CA GLY A 80 -4.87 -3.32 -6.34
C GLY A 80 -6.31 -2.83 -6.29
N SER A 81 -7.22 -3.62 -5.72
CA SER A 81 -8.61 -3.21 -5.47
C SER A 81 -9.00 -3.37 -4.00
N ILE A 82 -9.73 -2.37 -3.48
CA ILE A 82 -10.38 -2.43 -2.18
C ILE A 82 -11.85 -2.73 -2.41
N GLN A 83 -12.32 -3.89 -1.96
CA GLN A 83 -13.76 -4.16 -1.89
C GLN A 83 -14.32 -3.48 -0.65
N VAL A 84 -15.31 -2.63 -0.84
CA VAL A 84 -16.00 -1.93 0.24
C VAL A 84 -17.39 -2.49 0.37
N ARG A 85 -17.74 -2.98 1.56
CA ARG A 85 -19.11 -3.39 1.91
C ARG A 85 -19.67 -2.40 2.92
N GLN A 86 -20.79 -1.78 2.58
CA GLN A 86 -21.54 -0.92 3.47
C GLN A 86 -22.71 -1.70 4.06
N VAL A 87 -23.03 -1.39 5.31
CA VAL A 87 -24.15 -1.98 6.01
C VAL A 87 -24.98 -0.86 6.60
N GLU A 88 -26.24 -0.80 6.20
CA GLU A 88 -27.24 0.09 6.75
C GLU A 88 -27.92 -0.54 7.97
N VAL A 89 -28.53 0.28 8.84
CA VAL A 89 -29.40 -0.20 9.92
C VAL A 89 -30.85 0.20 9.63
N PRO A 90 -31.82 -0.75 9.68
CA PRO A 90 -31.66 -2.15 10.08
C PRO A 90 -30.80 -2.97 9.10
N ASP A 91 -30.06 -3.93 9.66
CA ASP A 91 -29.09 -4.80 8.97
C ASP A 91 -29.85 -5.66 7.93
N ASP A 92 -30.09 -5.10 6.75
CA ASP A 92 -30.78 -5.77 5.65
C ASP A 92 -29.73 -6.43 4.74
N PRO A 93 -29.70 -7.78 4.68
CA PRO A 93 -28.71 -8.51 3.89
C PRO A 93 -28.85 -8.27 2.38
N ASP A 94 -29.99 -7.73 1.92
CA ASP A 94 -30.28 -7.47 0.50
C ASP A 94 -29.92 -6.04 0.07
N THR A 95 -29.62 -5.11 1.01
CA THR A 95 -29.25 -3.71 0.71
C THR A 95 -27.81 -3.35 1.04
N GLY A 96 -26.96 -4.32 1.37
CA GLY A 96 -25.55 -4.07 1.59
C GLY A 96 -24.84 -3.60 0.32
N ASP A 97 -24.74 -2.28 0.13
CA ASP A 97 -24.07 -1.69 -1.02
C ASP A 97 -22.58 -2.07 -1.02
N ALA A 98 -22.18 -2.76 -2.09
CA ALA A 98 -20.79 -3.14 -2.33
C ALA A 98 -20.24 -2.42 -3.55
N TYR A 99 -19.07 -1.81 -3.41
CA TYR A 99 -18.34 -1.20 -4.52
C TYR A 99 -16.84 -1.44 -4.37
N ALA A 100 -16.14 -1.29 -5.49
CA ALA A 100 -14.70 -1.47 -5.55
C ALA A 100 -14.00 -0.13 -5.76
N LEU A 101 -12.94 0.11 -4.99
CA LEU A 101 -11.98 1.19 -5.21
C LEU A 101 -10.70 0.61 -5.79
N ALA A 102 -9.97 1.40 -6.57
CA ALA A 102 -8.60 1.04 -6.94
C ALA A 102 -7.64 1.56 -5.87
N TYR A 103 -6.59 0.81 -5.58
CA TYR A 103 -5.49 1.28 -4.75
C TYR A 103 -4.14 0.85 -5.30
N SER A 104 -3.10 1.58 -4.93
CA SER A 104 -1.72 1.15 -5.06
C SER A 104 -0.97 1.39 -3.76
N ARG A 105 0.07 0.61 -3.51
CA ARG A 105 0.92 0.76 -2.34
C ARG A 105 2.36 0.86 -2.78
N GLU A 106 3.06 1.84 -2.22
CA GLU A 106 4.49 2.07 -2.42
C GLU A 106 5.13 2.28 -1.05
N GLY A 107 5.76 1.23 -0.51
CA GLY A 107 6.27 1.24 0.86
C GLY A 107 5.14 1.40 1.90
N SER A 108 5.22 2.44 2.72
CA SER A 108 4.18 2.82 3.67
C SER A 108 3.06 3.67 3.06
N THR A 109 3.24 4.16 1.83
CA THR A 109 2.24 5.03 1.19
C THR A 109 1.19 4.18 0.50
N LEU A 110 -0.07 4.38 0.88
CA LEU A 110 -1.26 3.80 0.27
C LEU A 110 -1.95 4.89 -0.54
N ARG A 111 -2.13 4.69 -1.84
CA ARG A 111 -2.87 5.61 -2.71
C ARG A 111 -4.20 4.98 -3.09
N VAL A 112 -5.31 5.64 -2.79
CA VAL A 112 -6.67 5.15 -3.07
C VAL A 112 -7.31 6.05 -4.12
N ARG A 113 -7.98 5.46 -5.10
CA ARG A 113 -8.78 6.19 -6.09
C ARG A 113 -10.25 6.05 -5.76
N ALA A 114 -10.83 7.14 -5.26
CA ALA A 114 -12.26 7.28 -4.99
C ALA A 114 -12.88 8.28 -5.98
N GLY A 115 -13.79 7.81 -6.84
CA GLY A 115 -14.39 8.64 -7.89
C GLY A 115 -13.35 9.23 -8.85
N LEU A 116 -13.25 10.56 -8.89
CA LEU A 116 -12.32 11.31 -9.75
C LEU A 116 -10.99 11.67 -9.05
N GLY A 117 -10.87 11.44 -7.73
CA GLY A 117 -9.71 11.82 -6.92
C GLY A 117 -8.72 10.67 -6.69
N ILE A 118 -7.51 11.03 -6.27
CA ILE A 118 -6.54 10.10 -5.68
C ILE A 118 -6.16 10.66 -4.31
N GLU A 119 -6.24 9.84 -3.29
CA GLU A 119 -5.87 10.19 -1.92
C GLU A 119 -4.63 9.41 -1.50
N ALA A 120 -3.75 10.06 -0.75
CA ALA A 120 -2.54 9.47 -0.23
C ALA A 120 -2.65 9.30 1.29
N TRP A 121 -2.39 8.09 1.74
CA TRP A 121 -2.42 7.63 3.12
C TRP A 121 -1.05 7.11 3.51
N THR A 122 -0.62 7.40 4.73
CA THR A 122 0.57 6.79 5.32
C THR A 122 0.14 5.68 6.26
N ILE A 123 0.55 4.44 5.98
CA ILE A 123 0.44 3.32 6.92
C ILE A 123 1.45 3.56 8.04
N ARG A 124 0.97 3.96 9.22
CA ARG A 124 1.77 4.17 10.42
C ARG A 124 1.96 2.88 11.21
N GLU A 125 0.92 2.05 11.25
CA GLU A 125 0.93 0.76 11.91
C GLU A 125 0.21 -0.28 11.05
N LEU A 126 0.79 -1.47 10.94
CA LEU A 126 0.14 -2.62 10.33
C LEU A 126 0.55 -3.90 11.06
N THR A 127 -0.41 -4.49 11.74
CA THR A 127 -0.26 -5.74 12.50
C THR A 127 -1.32 -6.75 12.06
N SER A 128 -1.30 -7.96 12.60
CA SER A 128 -2.30 -8.99 12.29
C SER A 128 -3.72 -8.62 12.71
N VAL A 129 -3.92 -7.58 13.52
CA VAL A 129 -5.22 -7.19 14.09
C VAL A 129 -5.56 -5.70 13.97
N ARG A 130 -4.58 -4.84 13.68
CA ARG A 130 -4.73 -3.38 13.66
C ARG A 130 -4.01 -2.77 12.46
N LEU A 131 -4.62 -1.73 11.92
CA LEU A 131 -4.09 -0.90 10.86
C LEU A 131 -4.35 0.57 11.24
N LEU A 132 -3.29 1.37 11.26
CA LEU A 132 -3.36 2.83 11.42
C LEU A 132 -2.94 3.49 10.11
N LEU A 133 -3.85 4.30 9.57
CA LEU A 133 -3.64 5.14 8.41
C LEU A 133 -3.62 6.61 8.87
N GLU A 134 -2.75 7.43 8.31
CA GLU A 134 -2.66 8.86 8.58
C GLU A 134 -2.67 9.64 7.25
N ASP A 135 -3.42 10.74 7.16
CA ASP A 135 -3.42 11.61 5.97
C ASP A 135 -2.26 12.64 5.99
N GLU A 136 -2.29 13.55 5.02
CA GLU A 136 -1.35 14.67 4.93
C GLU A 136 -1.54 15.74 6.03
N ASN A 137 -2.71 15.79 6.67
CA ASN A 137 -3.03 16.73 7.75
C ASN A 137 -2.69 16.17 9.14
N GLY A 138 -2.39 14.87 9.23
CA GLY A 138 -2.14 14.17 10.49
C GLY A 138 -3.38 13.52 11.10
N ASP A 139 -4.50 13.45 10.36
CA ASP A 139 -5.71 12.79 10.81
C ASP A 139 -5.54 11.27 10.79
N GLU A 140 -5.80 10.64 11.92
CA GLU A 140 -5.61 9.21 12.15
C GLU A 140 -6.89 8.40 11.90
N CYS A 141 -6.82 7.40 11.02
CA CYS A 141 -7.87 6.42 10.78
C CYS A 141 -7.45 5.03 11.30
N TRP A 142 -8.10 4.60 12.37
CA TRP A 142 -7.88 3.28 12.99
C TRP A 142 -8.84 2.23 12.41
N LEU A 143 -8.27 1.16 11.86
CA LEU A 143 -8.98 0.00 11.38
C LEU A 143 -8.63 -1.24 12.23
N ARG A 144 -9.65 -2.02 12.58
CA ARG A 144 -9.49 -3.35 13.20
C ARG A 144 -9.72 -4.44 12.18
N ARG A 145 -8.97 -5.53 12.27
CA ARG A 145 -9.26 -6.73 11.48
C ARG A 145 -10.48 -7.45 12.06
N VAL A 146 -11.41 -7.85 11.19
CA VAL A 146 -12.61 -8.60 11.57
C VAL A 146 -12.68 -9.99 10.96
N ARG A 147 -11.96 -10.25 9.86
CA ARG A 147 -11.77 -11.58 9.24
C ARG A 147 -10.38 -11.67 8.62
#